data_AF-A0A519KUH0-F1
#
_entry.id   AF-A0A519KUH0-F1
#
_cell.length_a   1.000
_cell.length_b   1.000
_cell.length_c   1.000
_cell.angle_alpha   90.00
_cell.angle_beta   90.00
_cell.angle_gamma   90.00
#
_symmetry.space_group_name_H-M   'P 1'
#
loop_
_entity.id
_entity.type
_entity.pdbx_description
1 polymer ?
#
loop_
_entity_poly.entity_id
_entity_poly.type
_entity_poly.pdbx_seq_one_letter_code
_entity_poly.pdbx_strand_id
1 'polypeptide(L)'
;MSDTTIDTATPPADRLTPFLFALAIFTSASLVFVVQPMVTKLVLPMLGGSPSVWNTAMVFFQAALLAGYAYAHAVQRIGSIKTQVAIHLVLLTAAALFLPLHINGWLGEPDPAMPVWWLLATLTLSVGAPFAVLSATAPLLQAWYARVRVGYPDGKNPYVLYAASNLGSFLALLSYPVLMEPLTTLSNQRMGWSGGYAVFMMLIVGLAFVVWSRRLDRSTEPAPLEKSAPIAWKEKGILVLLAAAPSSLMLGVTAHLSTDVASAPFLWVIPLALYLLTFVIAFQNRPWIPLPVTLIIQAAVGAVCVLLVAFRSANWGMAFGINIIAFFFTALMCHQLLAARRPAPDRLTEFYLLMSLGGVVGGAFTALVAPVIFNMVWEYPLVLVLVGLLRPWGKGRLDGQYIGAAVAAAAVAAAPVLLSLYLDSSGEARRFFYDTFPLQMGQLAMIMLVPAAVCAFLVRDRALV
;
A
#
# COMPACT_ATOMS: atom_id res chain seq x y z
N MET A 1 50.10 -13.87 30.87
CA MET A 1 48.66 -13.59 30.66
C MET A 1 48.52 -13.17 29.21
N SER A 2 48.09 -14.10 28.37
CA SER A 2 47.95 -13.91 26.93
C SER A 2 46.56 -13.37 26.61
N ASP A 3 46.49 -12.12 26.17
CA ASP A 3 45.31 -11.54 25.54
C ASP A 3 45.00 -12.30 24.24
N THR A 4 44.01 -13.18 24.29
CA THR A 4 43.35 -13.70 23.10
C THR A 4 42.47 -12.59 22.52
N THR A 5 43.04 -11.80 21.62
CA THR A 5 42.29 -11.02 20.65
C THR A 5 41.42 -11.98 19.85
N ILE A 6 40.12 -11.98 20.10
CA ILE A 6 39.14 -12.65 19.24
C ILE A 6 39.17 -11.89 17.92
N ASP A 7 39.88 -12.46 16.95
CA ASP A 7 39.91 -11.99 15.58
C ASP A 7 38.47 -11.99 15.06
N THR A 8 37.88 -10.81 14.87
CA THR A 8 36.56 -10.65 14.27
C THR A 8 36.70 -10.93 12.78
N ALA A 9 36.98 -12.19 12.44
CA ALA A 9 37.09 -12.64 11.07
C ALA A 9 35.77 -12.31 10.37
N THR A 10 35.83 -11.41 9.38
CA THR A 10 34.71 -11.14 8.48
C THR A 10 34.23 -12.48 7.93
N PRO A 11 32.93 -12.82 8.09
CA PRO A 11 32.45 -14.11 7.63
C PRO A 11 32.70 -14.27 6.12
N PRO A 12 32.94 -15.49 5.62
CA PRO A 12 33.18 -15.72 4.19
C PRO A 12 32.02 -15.20 3.33
N ALA A 13 32.35 -14.82 2.09
CA ALA A 13 31.41 -14.21 1.15
C ALA A 13 30.29 -15.20 0.74
N ASP A 14 29.18 -15.20 1.48
CA ASP A 14 27.98 -15.97 1.14
C ASP A 14 27.00 -15.11 0.33
N ARG A 15 27.03 -15.29 -0.99
CA ARG A 15 26.10 -14.62 -1.93
C ARG A 15 24.83 -15.43 -2.20
N LEU A 16 24.82 -16.72 -1.90
CA LEU A 16 23.67 -17.58 -2.21
C LEU A 16 22.51 -17.30 -1.27
N THR A 17 22.78 -17.15 0.04
CA THR A 17 21.71 -16.90 1.02
C THR A 17 20.92 -15.62 0.69
N PRO A 18 21.54 -14.43 0.49
CA PRO A 18 20.81 -13.23 0.09
C PRO A 18 20.02 -13.41 -1.20
N PHE A 19 20.58 -14.11 -2.20
CA PHE A 19 19.89 -14.37 -3.47
C PHE A 19 18.62 -15.22 -3.27
N LEU A 20 18.69 -16.32 -2.51
CA LEU A 20 17.53 -17.18 -2.28
C LEU A 20 16.42 -16.46 -1.49
N PHE A 21 16.79 -15.65 -0.48
CA PHE A 21 15.83 -14.81 0.23
C PHE A 21 15.15 -13.81 -0.71
N ALA A 22 15.93 -13.10 -1.53
CA ALA A 22 15.39 -12.15 -2.50
C ALA A 22 14.48 -12.83 -3.53
N LEU A 23 14.88 -14.00 -4.05
CA LEU A 23 14.11 -14.78 -5.01
C LEU A 23 12.79 -15.28 -4.41
N ALA A 24 12.80 -15.75 -3.16
CA ALA A 24 11.59 -16.23 -2.48
C ALA A 24 10.61 -15.09 -2.21
N ILE A 25 11.12 -13.95 -1.73
CA ILE A 25 10.32 -12.74 -1.51
C ILE A 25 9.73 -12.23 -2.84
N PHE A 26 10.56 -12.14 -3.88
CA PHE A 26 10.13 -11.71 -5.22
C PHE A 26 9.05 -12.63 -5.80
N THR A 27 9.23 -13.95 -5.69
CA THR A 27 8.29 -14.94 -6.21
C THR A 27 6.95 -14.88 -5.47
N SER A 28 6.99 -14.84 -4.13
CA SER A 28 5.77 -14.71 -3.32
C SER A 28 5.00 -13.43 -3.67
N ALA A 29 5.71 -12.31 -3.77
CA ALA A 29 5.12 -11.02 -4.12
C ALA A 29 4.53 -11.03 -5.53
N SER A 30 5.20 -11.67 -6.49
CA SER A 30 4.69 -11.84 -7.85
C SER A 30 3.38 -12.63 -7.86
N LEU A 31 3.29 -13.74 -7.11
CA LEU A 31 2.05 -14.52 -6.98
C LEU A 31 0.91 -13.70 -6.37
N VAL A 32 1.19 -12.91 -5.33
CA VAL A 32 0.22 -12.02 -4.65
C VAL A 32 -0.32 -10.93 -5.58
N PHE A 33 0.46 -10.47 -6.57
CA PHE A 33 0.02 -9.41 -7.47
C PHE A 33 -0.52 -9.89 -8.82
N VAL A 34 -0.17 -11.10 -9.27
CA VAL A 34 -0.85 -11.75 -10.42
C VAL A 34 -2.26 -12.21 -10.05
N VAL A 35 -2.46 -12.70 -8.82
CA VAL A 35 -3.77 -13.25 -8.41
C VAL A 35 -4.86 -12.18 -8.38
N GLN A 36 -4.54 -10.93 -8.05
CA GLN A 36 -5.51 -9.84 -7.93
C GLN A 36 -6.28 -9.59 -9.24
N PRO A 37 -5.63 -9.24 -10.37
CA PRO A 37 -6.33 -9.06 -11.63
C PRO A 37 -7.01 -10.35 -12.11
N MET A 38 -6.39 -11.52 -11.92
CA MET A 38 -7.00 -12.81 -12.25
C MET A 38 -8.34 -13.03 -11.53
N VAL A 39 -8.38 -12.81 -10.22
CA VAL A 39 -9.57 -12.98 -9.40
C VAL A 39 -10.63 -11.94 -9.73
N THR A 40 -10.25 -10.68 -9.95
CA THR A 40 -11.22 -9.66 -10.38
C THR A 40 -11.84 -10.01 -11.74
N LYS A 41 -11.07 -10.61 -12.67
CA LYS A 41 -11.59 -11.10 -13.95
C LYS A 41 -12.51 -12.32 -13.79
N LEU A 42 -12.30 -13.17 -12.78
CA LEU A 42 -13.22 -14.27 -12.44
C LEU A 42 -14.56 -13.77 -11.89
N VAL A 43 -14.55 -12.65 -11.16
CA VAL A 43 -15.76 -12.02 -10.59
C VAL A 43 -16.53 -11.20 -11.64
N LEU A 44 -15.84 -10.71 -12.67
CA LEU A 44 -16.40 -9.83 -13.70
C LEU A 44 -17.76 -10.27 -14.29
N PRO A 45 -18.00 -11.56 -14.62
CA PRO A 45 -19.29 -12.00 -15.15
C PRO A 45 -20.45 -11.88 -14.16
N MET A 46 -20.17 -11.81 -12.85
CA MET A 46 -21.16 -11.81 -11.78
C MET A 46 -21.56 -10.39 -11.34
N LEU A 47 -20.60 -9.46 -11.31
CA LEU A 47 -20.82 -8.10 -10.79
C LEU A 47 -20.56 -6.98 -11.82
N GLY A 48 -20.05 -7.32 -13.01
CA GLY A 48 -19.63 -6.34 -14.00
C GLY A 48 -18.30 -5.64 -13.66
N GLY A 49 -17.90 -4.71 -14.53
CA GLY A 49 -16.59 -4.05 -14.49
C GLY A 49 -16.59 -2.67 -13.86
N SER A 50 -17.52 -2.39 -12.95
CA SER A 50 -17.64 -1.05 -12.35
C SER A 50 -16.45 -0.73 -11.42
N PRO A 51 -16.09 0.56 -11.26
CA PRO A 51 -15.02 0.97 -10.34
C PRO A 51 -15.27 0.54 -8.88
N SER A 52 -16.53 0.44 -8.47
CA SER A 52 -16.91 0.03 -7.10
C SER A 52 -16.57 -1.44 -6.81
N VAL A 53 -16.70 -2.33 -7.80
CA VAL A 53 -16.33 -3.75 -7.68
C VAL A 53 -14.82 -3.87 -7.47
N TRP A 54 -14.02 -3.13 -8.24
CA TRP A 54 -12.57 -3.10 -8.06
C TRP A 54 -12.15 -2.53 -6.71
N ASN A 55 -12.70 -1.37 -6.32
CA ASN A 55 -12.42 -0.74 -5.02
C ASN A 55 -12.73 -1.70 -3.86
N THR A 56 -13.86 -2.41 -3.94
CA THR A 56 -14.24 -3.42 -2.95
C THR A 56 -13.25 -4.59 -2.92
N ALA A 57 -12.84 -5.09 -4.09
CA ALA A 57 -11.82 -6.14 -4.16
C ALA A 57 -10.47 -5.68 -3.58
N MET A 58 -10.07 -4.42 -3.80
CA MET A 58 -8.88 -3.84 -3.17
C MET A 58 -8.97 -3.83 -1.64
N VAL A 59 -10.12 -3.47 -1.06
CA VAL A 59 -10.33 -3.55 0.39
C VAL A 59 -10.11 -4.97 0.90
N PHE A 60 -10.66 -5.97 0.21
CA PHE A 60 -10.42 -7.38 0.54
C PHE A 60 -8.92 -7.72 0.50
N PHE A 61 -8.21 -7.41 -0.59
CA PHE A 61 -6.79 -7.75 -0.72
C PHE A 61 -5.93 -7.03 0.34
N GLN A 62 -6.24 -5.77 0.65
CA GLN A 62 -5.57 -5.03 1.72
C GLN A 62 -5.83 -5.66 3.10
N ALA A 63 -7.08 -6.06 3.38
CA ALA A 63 -7.44 -6.70 4.63
C ALA A 63 -6.80 -8.10 4.77
N ALA A 64 -6.77 -8.89 3.70
CA ALA A 64 -6.12 -10.19 3.68
C ALA A 64 -4.59 -10.06 3.83
N LEU A 65 -3.98 -9.04 3.24
CA LEU A 65 -2.56 -8.71 3.44
C LEU A 65 -2.29 -8.33 4.90
N LEU A 66 -3.13 -7.47 5.49
CA LEU A 66 -3.06 -7.10 6.91
C LEU A 66 -3.17 -8.34 7.81
N ALA A 67 -4.09 -9.26 7.53
CA ALA A 67 -4.21 -10.52 8.25
C ALA A 67 -2.93 -11.38 8.15
N GLY A 68 -2.35 -11.49 6.95
CA GLY A 68 -1.07 -12.16 6.73
C GLY A 68 0.07 -11.52 7.53
N TYR A 69 0.13 -10.18 7.57
CA TYR A 69 1.14 -9.44 8.32
C TYR A 69 0.95 -9.57 9.83
N ALA A 70 -0.29 -9.59 10.30
CA ALA A 70 -0.63 -9.85 11.71
C ALA A 70 -0.20 -11.25 12.13
N TYR A 71 -0.47 -12.26 11.30
CA TYR A 71 0.04 -13.62 11.48
C TYR A 71 1.58 -13.65 11.51
N ALA A 72 2.25 -12.99 10.56
CA ALA A 72 3.71 -12.91 10.54
C ALA A 72 4.26 -12.30 11.83
N HIS A 73 3.66 -11.21 12.30
CA HIS A 73 4.03 -10.54 13.54
C HIS A 73 3.80 -11.42 14.77
N ALA A 74 2.71 -12.19 14.81
CA ALA A 74 2.43 -13.14 15.89
C ALA A 74 3.44 -14.30 15.93
N VAL A 75 3.74 -14.90 14.78
CA VAL A 75 4.70 -16.02 14.65
C VAL A 75 6.11 -15.59 15.04
N GLN A 76 6.52 -14.35 14.75
CA GLN A 76 7.83 -13.84 15.16
C GLN A 76 8.05 -13.81 16.69
N ARG A 77 7.00 -13.89 17.50
CA ARG A 77 7.13 -13.99 18.96
C ARG A 77 7.72 -15.34 19.41
N ILE A 78 7.65 -16.37 18.57
CA ILE A 78 8.22 -17.68 18.83
C ILE A 78 9.73 -17.61 18.62
N GLY A 79 10.54 -17.91 19.64
CA GLY A 79 12.01 -17.77 19.55
C GLY A 79 12.65 -18.63 18.45
N SER A 80 12.10 -19.82 18.20
CA SER A 80 12.66 -20.81 17.28
C SER A 80 12.29 -20.56 15.82
N ILE A 81 13.28 -20.27 14.96
CA ILE A 81 13.05 -20.11 13.51
C ILE A 81 12.57 -21.43 12.89
N LYS A 82 13.06 -22.59 13.35
CA LYS A 82 12.60 -23.90 12.85
C LYS A 82 11.10 -24.07 13.04
N THR A 83 10.61 -23.70 14.22
CA THR A 83 9.19 -23.76 14.56
C THR A 83 8.38 -22.77 13.70
N GLN A 84 8.88 -21.54 13.52
CA GLN A 84 8.24 -20.56 12.64
C GLN A 84 8.13 -21.05 11.19
N VAL A 85 9.20 -21.65 10.65
CA VAL A 85 9.23 -22.24 9.30
C VAL A 85 8.24 -23.40 9.20
N ALA A 86 8.20 -24.29 10.19
CA ALA A 86 7.26 -25.42 10.21
C ALA A 86 5.80 -24.94 10.21
N ILE A 87 5.46 -23.96 11.06
CA ILE A 87 4.11 -23.36 11.08
C ILE A 87 3.77 -22.75 9.72
N HIS A 88 4.70 -22.01 9.11
CA HIS A 88 4.45 -21.38 7.82
C HIS A 88 4.27 -22.41 6.69
N LEU A 89 5.08 -23.47 6.65
CA LEU A 89 4.94 -24.55 5.68
C LEU A 89 3.62 -25.31 5.84
N VAL A 90 3.19 -25.60 7.07
CA VAL A 90 1.88 -26.23 7.33
C VAL A 90 0.75 -25.35 6.80
N LEU A 91 0.81 -24.04 7.04
CA LEU A 91 -0.20 -23.11 6.53
C LEU A 91 -0.16 -22.96 5.00
N LEU A 92 1.02 -23.01 4.38
CA LEU A 92 1.14 -23.05 2.91
C LEU A 92 0.52 -24.33 2.35
N THR A 93 0.78 -25.49 2.95
CA THR A 93 0.15 -26.75 2.55
C THR A 93 -1.37 -26.71 2.74
N ALA A 94 -1.86 -26.16 3.85
CA ALA A 94 -3.31 -26.01 4.07
C ALA A 94 -3.95 -25.04 3.06
N ALA A 95 -3.27 -23.93 2.73
CA ALA A 95 -3.71 -22.99 1.71
C ALA A 95 -3.70 -23.61 0.30
N ALA A 96 -2.82 -24.58 0.03
CA ALA A 96 -2.78 -25.31 -1.23
C ALA A 96 -4.06 -26.13 -1.50
N LEU A 97 -4.85 -26.44 -0.46
CA LEU A 97 -6.14 -27.14 -0.61
C LEU A 97 -7.20 -26.31 -1.35
N PHE A 98 -6.99 -24.99 -1.48
CA PHE A 98 -7.85 -24.09 -2.24
C PHE A 98 -7.49 -24.03 -3.74
N LEU A 99 -6.46 -24.78 -4.17
CA LEU A 99 -5.99 -24.78 -5.55
C LEU A 99 -6.69 -25.87 -6.37
N PRO A 100 -7.05 -25.58 -7.64
CA PRO A 100 -6.89 -24.30 -8.33
C PRO A 100 -7.90 -23.23 -7.87
N LEU A 101 -7.42 -21.99 -7.73
CA LEU A 101 -8.24 -20.88 -7.24
C LEU A 101 -9.49 -20.68 -8.12
N HIS A 102 -10.67 -20.63 -7.52
CA HIS A 102 -11.93 -20.38 -8.22
C HIS A 102 -12.85 -19.57 -7.30
N ILE A 103 -13.87 -18.94 -7.88
CA ILE A 103 -14.93 -18.30 -7.11
C ILE A 103 -15.92 -19.38 -6.71
N ASN A 104 -16.01 -19.67 -5.40
CA ASN A 104 -16.95 -20.67 -4.91
C ASN A 104 -18.40 -20.13 -4.97
N GLY A 105 -19.37 -21.02 -5.13
CA GLY A 105 -20.79 -20.69 -5.16
C GLY A 105 -21.50 -20.83 -3.81
N TRP A 106 -20.78 -20.87 -2.69
CA TRP A 106 -21.38 -21.21 -1.38
C TRP A 106 -22.40 -20.18 -0.90
N LEU A 107 -22.24 -18.92 -1.31
CA LEU A 107 -23.14 -17.82 -0.96
C LEU A 107 -24.27 -17.60 -1.99
N GLY A 108 -24.35 -18.43 -3.05
CA GLY A 108 -25.31 -18.24 -4.14
C GLY A 108 -24.96 -17.06 -5.05
N GLU A 109 -25.97 -16.59 -5.80
CA GLU A 109 -25.83 -15.45 -6.71
C GLU A 109 -25.63 -14.12 -5.95
N PRO A 110 -24.98 -13.11 -6.55
CA PRO A 110 -24.76 -11.82 -5.90
C PRO A 110 -26.08 -11.13 -5.58
N ASP A 111 -26.22 -10.67 -4.33
CA ASP A 111 -27.34 -9.81 -3.92
C ASP A 111 -27.19 -8.41 -4.56
N PRO A 112 -28.11 -7.98 -5.44
CA PRO A 112 -28.07 -6.66 -6.04
C PRO A 112 -28.17 -5.51 -5.03
N ALA A 113 -28.76 -5.75 -3.85
CA ALA A 113 -28.89 -4.76 -2.79
C ALA A 113 -27.61 -4.61 -1.95
N MET A 114 -26.79 -5.66 -1.85
CA MET A 114 -25.57 -5.68 -1.03
C MET A 114 -24.35 -6.29 -1.75
N PRO A 115 -23.99 -5.81 -2.97
CA PRO A 115 -22.95 -6.42 -3.80
C PRO A 115 -21.56 -6.35 -3.15
N VAL A 116 -21.31 -5.32 -2.33
CA VAL A 116 -20.05 -5.13 -1.60
C VAL A 116 -19.82 -6.26 -0.60
N TRP A 117 -20.81 -6.55 0.24
CA TRP A 117 -20.71 -7.59 1.27
C TRP A 117 -20.61 -8.98 0.68
N TRP A 118 -21.42 -9.25 -0.36
CA TRP A 118 -21.34 -10.52 -1.10
C TRP A 118 -19.93 -10.72 -1.66
N LEU A 119 -19.35 -9.69 -2.31
CA LEU A 119 -18.02 -9.79 -2.89
C LEU A 119 -16.94 -10.04 -1.83
N LEU A 120 -16.95 -9.28 -0.73
CA LEU A 120 -15.98 -9.45 0.36
C LEU A 120 -16.04 -10.87 0.97
N ALA A 121 -17.25 -11.39 1.20
CA ALA A 121 -17.46 -12.72 1.76
C ALA A 121 -17.03 -13.82 0.77
N THR A 122 -17.43 -13.72 -0.50
CA THR A 122 -17.05 -14.66 -1.55
C THR A 122 -15.53 -14.72 -1.74
N LEU A 123 -14.85 -13.56 -1.77
CA LEU A 123 -13.39 -13.51 -1.88
C LEU A 123 -12.71 -14.12 -0.65
N THR A 124 -13.25 -13.87 0.55
CA THR A 124 -12.75 -14.45 1.80
C THR A 124 -12.78 -15.98 1.77
N LEU A 125 -13.91 -16.55 1.34
CA LEU A 125 -14.09 -18.01 1.26
C LEU A 125 -13.32 -18.65 0.09
N SER A 126 -13.08 -17.90 -0.98
CA SER A 126 -12.48 -18.42 -2.22
C SER A 126 -10.96 -18.33 -2.23
N VAL A 127 -10.40 -17.18 -1.84
CA VAL A 127 -8.98 -16.85 -2.03
C VAL A 127 -8.32 -16.26 -0.79
N GLY A 128 -9.07 -16.04 0.30
CA GLY A 128 -8.57 -15.42 1.52
C GLY A 128 -7.38 -16.14 2.14
N ALA A 129 -7.50 -17.45 2.36
CA ALA A 129 -6.42 -18.26 2.93
C ALA A 129 -5.12 -18.24 2.10
N PRO A 130 -5.13 -18.62 0.80
CA PRO A 130 -3.90 -18.61 -0.01
C PRO A 130 -3.29 -17.21 -0.15
N PHE A 131 -4.12 -16.17 -0.27
CA PHE A 131 -3.63 -14.79 -0.35
C PHE A 131 -2.98 -14.32 0.95
N ALA A 132 -3.63 -14.53 2.10
CA ALA A 132 -3.13 -14.08 3.40
C ALA A 132 -1.83 -14.80 3.79
N VAL A 133 -1.75 -16.11 3.56
CA VAL A 133 -0.54 -16.90 3.87
C VAL A 133 0.64 -16.45 2.98
N LEU A 134 0.44 -16.28 1.67
CA LEU A 134 1.50 -15.76 0.79
C LEU A 134 1.92 -14.32 1.15
N SER A 135 0.98 -13.49 1.57
CA SER A 135 1.27 -12.11 1.98
C SER A 135 2.19 -12.08 3.21
N ALA A 136 2.05 -13.04 4.13
CA ALA A 136 2.89 -13.14 5.32
C ALA A 136 4.37 -13.44 5.02
N THR A 137 4.67 -14.02 3.86
CA THR A 137 6.02 -14.49 3.51
C THR A 137 7.04 -13.35 3.51
N ALA A 138 6.73 -12.19 2.93
CA ALA A 138 7.71 -11.11 2.81
C ALA A 138 8.17 -10.59 4.20
N PRO A 139 7.28 -10.24 5.15
CA PRO A 139 7.70 -9.90 6.51
C PRO A 139 8.45 -11.04 7.24
N LEU A 140 7.99 -12.29 7.12
CA LEU A 140 8.64 -13.44 7.77
C LEU A 140 10.05 -13.67 7.25
N LEU A 141 10.22 -13.71 5.93
CA LEU A 141 11.52 -13.93 5.30
C LEU A 141 12.49 -12.80 5.61
N GLN A 142 12.04 -11.54 5.66
CA GLN A 142 12.91 -10.44 6.05
C GLN A 142 13.34 -10.51 7.53
N ALA A 143 12.45 -10.96 8.41
CA ALA A 143 12.76 -11.17 9.82
C ALA A 143 13.78 -12.31 10.01
N TRP A 144 13.58 -13.42 9.31
CA TRP A 144 14.50 -14.55 9.31
C TRP A 144 15.84 -14.17 8.70
N TYR A 145 15.85 -13.40 7.61
CA TYR A 145 17.05 -12.88 6.98
C TYR A 145 17.87 -12.03 7.96
N ALA A 146 17.24 -11.10 8.67
CA ALA A 146 17.90 -10.26 9.67
C ALA A 146 18.57 -11.10 10.78
N ARG A 147 17.91 -12.16 11.25
CA ARG A 147 18.47 -13.09 12.26
C ARG A 147 19.57 -14.00 11.71
N VAL A 148 19.44 -14.47 10.47
CA VAL A 148 20.42 -15.36 9.84
C VAL A 148 21.69 -14.61 9.44
N ARG A 149 21.58 -13.31 9.18
CA ARG A 149 22.67 -12.44 8.71
C ARG A 149 23.24 -11.50 9.77
N VAL A 150 23.06 -11.81 11.06
CA VAL A 150 23.75 -11.10 12.14
C VAL A 150 25.27 -11.17 11.90
N GLY A 151 25.95 -10.04 12.05
CA GLY A 151 27.39 -9.90 11.77
C GLY A 151 27.76 -9.57 10.31
N TYR A 152 26.81 -9.66 9.37
CA TYR A 152 27.03 -9.26 7.98
C TYR A 152 26.54 -7.82 7.70
N PRO A 153 27.18 -7.07 6.78
CA PRO A 153 26.74 -5.72 6.42
C PRO A 153 25.31 -5.65 5.87
N ASP A 154 24.88 -6.67 5.12
CA ASP A 154 23.55 -6.75 4.50
C ASP A 154 22.44 -7.08 5.51
N GLY A 155 22.77 -7.78 6.60
CA GLY A 155 21.85 -8.04 7.72
C GLY A 155 21.48 -6.81 8.54
N LYS A 156 22.26 -5.72 8.47
CA LYS A 156 21.98 -4.45 9.19
C LYS A 156 20.78 -3.69 8.62
N ASN A 157 20.46 -3.89 7.33
CA ASN A 157 19.34 -3.21 6.67
C ASN A 157 18.52 -4.20 5.82
N PRO A 158 17.73 -5.09 6.43
CA PRO A 158 16.92 -6.07 5.71
C PRO A 158 15.81 -5.42 4.86
N TYR A 159 15.43 -4.17 5.17
CA TYR A 159 14.36 -3.42 4.51
C TYR A 159 14.55 -3.24 3.00
N VAL A 160 15.77 -3.39 2.47
CA VAL A 160 16.03 -3.38 1.02
C VAL A 160 15.32 -4.53 0.31
N LEU A 161 15.11 -5.66 0.99
CA LEU A 161 14.34 -6.79 0.46
C LEU A 161 12.86 -6.42 0.25
N TYR A 162 12.35 -5.40 0.94
CA TYR A 162 11.01 -4.87 0.68
C TYR A 162 10.94 -4.16 -0.68
N ALA A 163 12.01 -3.48 -1.10
CA ALA A 163 12.09 -2.94 -2.45
C ALA A 163 12.09 -4.05 -3.51
N ALA A 164 12.79 -5.18 -3.26
CA ALA A 164 12.75 -6.35 -4.13
C ALA A 164 11.33 -6.98 -4.20
N SER A 165 10.64 -7.08 -3.07
CA SER A 165 9.24 -7.52 -2.99
C SER A 165 8.32 -6.65 -3.84
N ASN A 166 8.43 -5.33 -3.72
CA ASN A 166 7.59 -4.39 -4.46
C ASN A 166 7.97 -4.34 -5.94
N LEU A 167 9.22 -4.59 -6.31
CA LEU A 167 9.63 -4.72 -7.71
C LEU A 167 8.99 -5.96 -8.35
N GLY A 168 8.99 -7.10 -7.65
CA GLY A 168 8.26 -8.29 -8.11
C GLY A 168 6.77 -8.05 -8.26
N SER A 169 6.16 -7.39 -7.26
CA SER A 169 4.75 -6.98 -7.29
C SER A 169 4.42 -6.09 -8.50
N PHE A 170 5.26 -5.07 -8.74
CA PHE A 170 5.12 -4.13 -9.86
C PHE A 170 5.22 -4.81 -11.22
N LEU A 171 6.25 -5.63 -11.43
CA LEU A 171 6.45 -6.35 -12.69
C LEU A 171 5.33 -7.37 -12.94
N ALA A 172 4.93 -8.11 -11.90
CA ALA A 172 3.82 -9.05 -11.94
C ALA A 172 2.51 -8.37 -12.34
N LEU A 173 2.19 -7.24 -11.71
CA LEU A 173 0.96 -6.50 -11.99
C LEU A 173 0.94 -5.99 -13.44
N LEU A 174 2.04 -5.41 -13.93
CA LEU A 174 2.13 -4.93 -15.32
C LEU A 174 2.13 -6.07 -16.35
N SER A 175 2.68 -7.23 -15.99
CA SER A 175 2.67 -8.41 -16.86
C SER A 175 1.26 -8.91 -17.15
N TYR A 176 0.29 -8.63 -16.29
CA TYR A 176 -1.06 -9.15 -16.46
C TYR A 176 -1.76 -8.59 -17.72
N PRO A 177 -2.01 -7.27 -17.86
CA PRO A 177 -2.66 -6.73 -19.05
C PRO A 177 -1.78 -6.84 -20.32
N VAL A 178 -0.45 -6.88 -20.19
CA VAL A 178 0.47 -6.87 -21.35
C VAL A 178 0.74 -8.28 -21.90
N LEU A 179 0.87 -9.28 -21.03
CA LEU A 179 1.30 -10.63 -21.40
C LEU A 179 0.25 -11.69 -21.04
N MET A 180 -0.23 -11.71 -19.81
CA MET A 180 -1.10 -12.81 -19.36
C MET A 180 -2.48 -12.74 -20.00
N GLU A 181 -3.09 -11.57 -20.00
CA GLU A 181 -4.44 -11.35 -20.49
C GLU A 181 -4.58 -11.65 -21.99
N PRO A 182 -3.67 -11.18 -22.88
CA PRO A 182 -3.79 -11.43 -24.32
C PRO A 182 -3.35 -12.84 -24.73
N LEU A 183 -2.42 -13.47 -23.99
CA LEU A 183 -1.77 -14.71 -24.42
C LEU A 183 -2.34 -15.97 -23.76
N THR A 184 -3.13 -15.86 -22.68
CA THR A 184 -3.57 -17.03 -21.89
C THR A 184 -5.03 -16.98 -21.50
N THR A 185 -5.68 -18.14 -21.49
CA THR A 185 -7.05 -18.28 -20.97
C THR A 185 -7.08 -18.23 -19.45
N LEU A 186 -8.21 -17.81 -18.86
CA LEU A 186 -8.39 -17.81 -17.40
C LEU A 186 -8.13 -19.19 -16.77
N SER A 187 -8.48 -20.28 -17.45
CA SER A 187 -8.18 -21.64 -16.94
C SER A 187 -6.68 -21.88 -16.83
N ASN A 188 -5.93 -21.53 -17.88
CA ASN A 188 -4.46 -21.67 -17.90
C ASN A 188 -3.78 -20.74 -16.89
N GLN A 189 -4.32 -19.54 -16.67
CA GLN A 189 -3.82 -18.62 -15.62
C GLN A 189 -3.95 -19.24 -14.23
N ARG A 190 -5.10 -19.85 -13.90
CA ARG A 190 -5.32 -20.53 -12.61
C ARG A 190 -4.38 -21.72 -12.41
N MET A 191 -4.20 -22.54 -13.44
CA MET A 191 -3.25 -23.67 -13.38
C MET A 191 -1.81 -23.17 -13.23
N GLY A 192 -1.42 -22.18 -14.03
CA GLY A 192 -0.09 -21.58 -13.99
C GLY A 192 0.22 -20.95 -12.63
N TRP A 193 -0.75 -20.26 -12.04
CA TRP A 193 -0.62 -19.73 -10.68
C TRP A 193 -0.44 -20.85 -9.64
N SER A 194 -1.19 -21.95 -9.78
CA SER A 194 -1.06 -23.12 -8.90
C SER A 194 0.32 -23.80 -9.04
N GLY A 195 0.84 -23.90 -10.26
CA GLY A 195 2.22 -24.34 -10.52
C GLY A 195 3.26 -23.40 -9.90
N GLY A 196 3.07 -22.09 -10.06
CA GLY A 196 3.91 -21.07 -9.42
C GLY A 196 3.89 -21.17 -7.88
N TYR A 197 2.73 -21.48 -7.29
CA TYR A 197 2.59 -21.74 -5.86
C TYR A 197 3.43 -22.94 -5.41
N ALA A 198 3.37 -24.06 -6.15
CA ALA A 198 4.17 -25.25 -5.85
C ALA A 198 5.68 -24.97 -5.96
N VAL A 199 6.10 -24.24 -7.00
CA VAL A 199 7.50 -23.79 -7.16
C VAL A 199 7.94 -22.93 -5.98
N PHE A 200 7.08 -22.00 -5.55
CA PHE A 200 7.34 -21.16 -4.39
C PHE A 200 7.48 -21.99 -3.09
N MET A 201 6.62 -22.99 -2.85
CA MET A 201 6.77 -23.89 -1.70
C MET A 201 8.10 -24.64 -1.71
N MET A 202 8.50 -25.18 -2.86
CA MET A 202 9.80 -25.84 -3.02
C MET A 202 10.96 -24.88 -2.72
N LEU A 203 10.83 -23.61 -3.12
CA LEU A 203 11.81 -22.58 -2.86
C LEU A 203 11.94 -22.27 -1.35
N ILE A 204 10.85 -22.24 -0.59
CA ILE A 204 10.88 -22.07 0.87
C ILE A 204 11.56 -23.26 1.56
N VAL A 205 11.23 -24.50 1.13
CA VAL A 205 11.88 -25.72 1.66
C VAL A 205 13.38 -25.71 1.34
N GLY A 206 13.75 -25.37 0.10
CA GLY A 206 15.15 -25.24 -0.32
C GLY A 206 15.90 -24.15 0.45
N LEU A 207 15.27 -22.99 0.67
CA LEU A 207 15.83 -21.91 1.47
C LEU A 207 16.11 -22.36 2.91
N ALA A 208 15.15 -23.02 3.55
CA ALA A 208 15.34 -23.59 4.88
C ALA A 208 16.52 -24.57 4.89
N PHE A 209 16.54 -25.53 3.95
CA PHE A 209 17.63 -26.50 3.86
C PHE A 209 19.01 -25.84 3.71
N VAL A 210 19.16 -24.83 2.84
CA VAL A 210 20.42 -24.11 2.64
C VAL A 210 20.86 -23.38 3.91
N VAL A 211 19.94 -22.68 4.57
CA VAL A 211 20.23 -21.92 5.80
C VAL A 211 20.71 -22.83 6.93
N TRP A 212 20.17 -24.05 7.06
CA TRP A 212 20.58 -25.00 8.09
C TRP A 212 21.79 -25.87 7.71
N SER A 213 21.94 -26.24 6.44
CA SER A 213 23.05 -27.10 5.99
C SER A 213 24.42 -26.40 6.03
N ARG A 214 24.44 -25.08 5.84
CA ARG A 214 25.66 -24.24 5.76
C ARG A 214 26.14 -23.70 7.10
N ARG A 215 25.42 -23.93 8.20
CA ARG A 215 25.87 -23.55 9.53
C ARG A 215 26.89 -24.56 10.04
N LEU A 216 28.03 -24.03 10.52
CA LEU A 216 29.08 -24.80 11.19
C LEU A 216 28.52 -25.58 12.38
N ASP A 217 27.62 -24.94 13.13
CA ASP A 217 26.86 -25.57 14.20
C ASP A 217 25.38 -25.65 13.81
N ARG A 218 24.99 -26.81 13.27
CA ARG A 218 23.62 -27.08 12.79
C ARG A 218 22.61 -27.20 13.94
N SER A 219 23.10 -27.47 15.14
CA SER A 219 22.31 -27.63 16.37
C SER A 219 21.93 -26.29 16.98
N THR A 220 22.78 -25.27 16.88
CA THR A 220 22.49 -23.95 17.47
C THR A 220 21.60 -23.09 16.57
N GLU A 221 20.45 -22.70 17.11
CA GLU A 221 19.57 -21.74 16.44
C GLU A 221 20.21 -20.35 16.42
N PRO A 222 19.95 -19.54 15.37
CA PRO A 222 20.40 -18.15 15.38
C PRO A 222 19.78 -17.42 16.57
N ALA A 223 20.63 -16.74 17.34
CA ALA A 223 20.20 -15.96 18.49
C ALA A 223 19.11 -14.94 18.08
N PRO A 224 18.14 -14.65 18.95
CA PRO A 224 17.24 -13.52 18.76
C PRO A 224 18.02 -12.22 18.59
N LEU A 225 17.48 -11.29 17.80
CA LEU A 225 18.04 -9.94 17.71
C LEU A 225 17.94 -9.23 19.05
N GLU A 226 18.89 -8.34 19.30
CA GLU A 226 18.85 -7.46 20.47
C GLU A 226 17.60 -6.58 20.43
N LYS A 227 16.88 -6.48 21.56
CA LYS A 227 15.59 -5.79 21.62
C LYS A 227 15.81 -4.29 21.63
N SER A 228 15.25 -3.60 20.64
CA SER A 228 15.22 -2.15 20.60
C SER A 228 14.05 -1.57 21.41
N ALA A 229 14.14 -0.26 21.67
CA ALA A 229 13.09 0.50 22.35
C ALA A 229 11.74 0.35 21.60
N PRO A 230 10.61 0.22 22.31
CA PRO A 230 9.30 0.16 21.68
C PRO A 230 9.00 1.40 20.82
N ILE A 231 8.28 1.21 19.72
CA ILE A 231 7.78 2.32 18.90
C ILE A 231 6.74 3.10 19.73
N ALA A 232 6.97 4.41 19.92
CA ALA A 232 6.06 5.27 20.66
C ALA A 232 4.68 5.36 19.96
N TRP A 233 3.58 5.48 20.72
CA TRP A 233 2.22 5.55 20.17
C TRP A 233 2.01 6.68 19.16
N LYS A 234 2.62 7.86 19.41
CA LYS A 234 2.62 8.97 18.44
C LYS A 234 3.23 8.54 17.11
N GLU A 235 4.36 7.85 17.15
CA GLU A 235 5.06 7.37 15.96
C GLU A 235 4.23 6.31 15.23
N LYS A 236 3.57 5.40 15.95
CA LYS A 236 2.64 4.43 15.35
C LYS A 236 1.52 5.12 14.58
N GLY A 237 0.92 6.17 15.15
CA GLY A 237 -0.09 6.98 14.47
C GLY A 237 0.44 7.64 13.20
N ILE A 238 1.66 8.21 13.25
CA ILE A 238 2.32 8.80 12.07
C ILE A 238 2.54 7.75 10.98
N LEU A 239 3.05 6.56 11.33
CA LEU A 239 3.29 5.48 10.38
C LEU A 239 1.98 5.03 9.69
N VAL A 240 0.90 4.88 10.46
CA VAL A 240 -0.42 4.50 9.93
C VAL A 240 -0.94 5.60 8.98
N LEU A 241 -0.86 6.87 9.36
CA LEU A 241 -1.34 7.98 8.54
C LEU A 241 -0.51 8.16 7.25
N LEU A 242 0.82 8.03 7.34
CA LEU A 242 1.72 8.07 6.18
C LEU A 242 1.44 6.93 5.19
N ALA A 243 0.95 5.79 5.65
CA ALA A 243 0.54 4.68 4.77
C ALA A 243 -0.92 4.79 4.30
N ALA A 244 -1.81 5.39 5.10
CA ALA A 244 -3.22 5.58 4.74
C ALA A 244 -3.42 6.59 3.62
N ALA A 245 -2.71 7.72 3.66
CA ALA A 245 -2.79 8.75 2.63
C ALA A 245 -2.56 8.22 1.20
N PRO A 246 -1.42 7.57 0.87
CA PRO A 246 -1.18 7.07 -0.48
C PRO A 246 -2.13 5.95 -0.89
N SER A 247 -2.58 5.11 0.06
CA SER A 247 -3.60 4.09 -0.21
C SER A 247 -4.93 4.71 -0.62
N SER A 248 -5.40 5.71 0.15
CA SER A 248 -6.62 6.45 -0.15
C SER A 248 -6.52 7.18 -1.49
N LEU A 249 -5.40 7.85 -1.77
CA LEU A 249 -5.15 8.54 -3.03
C LEU A 249 -5.12 7.59 -4.23
N MET A 250 -4.57 6.39 -4.08
CA MET A 250 -4.52 5.39 -5.15
C MET A 250 -5.93 4.95 -5.57
N LEU A 251 -6.81 4.65 -4.61
CA LEU A 251 -8.19 4.29 -4.91
C LEU A 251 -8.96 5.51 -5.43
N GLY A 252 -8.72 6.69 -4.85
CA GLY A 252 -9.43 7.92 -5.19
C GLY A 252 -9.12 8.40 -6.60
N VAL A 253 -7.83 8.41 -6.98
CA VAL A 253 -7.44 8.75 -8.36
C VAL A 253 -7.99 7.74 -9.36
N THR A 254 -8.04 6.45 -8.98
CA THR A 254 -8.62 5.42 -9.84
C THR A 254 -10.12 5.64 -10.05
N ALA A 255 -10.86 5.93 -8.98
CA ALA A 255 -12.29 6.22 -9.05
C ALA A 255 -12.56 7.50 -9.86
N HIS A 256 -11.83 8.58 -9.59
CA HIS A 256 -11.95 9.83 -10.32
C HIS A 256 -11.69 9.65 -11.82
N LEU A 257 -10.59 8.98 -12.19
CA LEU A 257 -10.26 8.75 -13.59
C LEU A 257 -11.26 7.81 -14.29
N SER A 258 -11.77 6.80 -13.57
CA SER A 258 -12.72 5.83 -14.15
C SER A 258 -14.12 6.43 -14.35
N THR A 259 -14.53 7.37 -13.50
CA THR A 259 -15.85 8.02 -13.56
C THR A 259 -15.85 9.24 -14.47
N ASP A 260 -14.83 10.10 -14.38
CA ASP A 260 -14.84 11.43 -14.99
C ASP A 260 -13.98 11.53 -16.27
N VAL A 261 -13.07 10.57 -16.52
CA VAL A 261 -12.14 10.62 -17.66
C VAL A 261 -12.43 9.52 -18.67
N ALA A 262 -12.27 8.25 -18.29
CA ALA A 262 -12.57 7.11 -19.13
C ALA A 262 -12.68 5.82 -18.30
N SER A 263 -13.71 5.01 -18.55
CA SER A 263 -13.78 3.65 -18.01
C SER A 263 -13.13 2.67 -18.98
N ALA A 264 -12.07 1.99 -18.55
CA ALA A 264 -11.40 0.97 -19.34
C ALA A 264 -10.97 -0.22 -18.44
N PRO A 265 -11.03 -1.47 -18.94
CA PRO A 265 -10.47 -2.62 -18.24
C PRO A 265 -9.00 -2.38 -17.87
N PHE A 266 -8.63 -2.74 -16.65
CA PHE A 266 -7.26 -2.58 -16.11
C PHE A 266 -6.74 -1.15 -15.99
N LEU A 267 -7.57 -0.10 -16.17
CA LEU A 267 -7.11 1.28 -15.95
C LEU A 267 -6.50 1.47 -14.54
N TRP A 268 -7.08 0.76 -13.56
CA TRP A 268 -6.62 0.69 -12.18
C TRP A 268 -5.21 0.12 -11.97
N VAL A 269 -4.69 -0.65 -12.95
CA VAL A 269 -3.32 -1.17 -12.91
C VAL A 269 -2.31 -0.03 -12.89
N ILE A 270 -2.60 1.10 -13.56
CA ILE A 270 -1.68 2.24 -13.63
C ILE A 270 -1.44 2.87 -12.24
N PRO A 271 -2.47 3.33 -11.50
CA PRO A 271 -2.27 3.85 -10.14
C PRO A 271 -1.64 2.83 -9.19
N LEU A 272 -2.06 1.56 -9.22
CA LEU A 272 -1.50 0.54 -8.34
C LEU A 272 -0.03 0.21 -8.69
N ALA A 273 0.34 0.14 -9.97
CA ALA A 273 1.73 -0.06 -10.37
C ALA A 273 2.60 1.12 -9.90
N LEU A 274 2.12 2.35 -10.08
CA LEU A 274 2.83 3.54 -9.61
C LEU A 274 2.94 3.56 -8.08
N TYR A 275 1.89 3.17 -7.35
CA TYR A 275 1.93 2.97 -5.90
C TYR A 275 3.04 2.01 -5.49
N LEU A 276 3.15 0.83 -6.13
CA LEU A 276 4.21 -0.14 -5.84
C LEU A 276 5.61 0.41 -6.18
N LEU A 277 5.73 1.10 -7.30
CA LEU A 277 6.99 1.73 -7.72
C LEU A 277 7.49 2.74 -6.68
N THR A 278 6.59 3.47 -6.00
CA THR A 278 7.01 4.38 -4.92
C THR A 278 7.67 3.63 -3.75
N PHE A 279 7.20 2.43 -3.39
CA PHE A 279 7.86 1.60 -2.38
C PHE A 279 9.22 1.09 -2.86
N VAL A 280 9.34 0.70 -4.14
CA VAL A 280 10.63 0.32 -4.74
C VAL A 280 11.64 1.45 -4.59
N ILE A 281 11.26 2.68 -4.93
CA ILE A 281 12.14 3.85 -4.84
C ILE A 281 12.47 4.18 -3.37
N ALA A 282 11.48 4.15 -2.49
CA ALA A 282 11.63 4.61 -1.10
C ALA A 282 12.45 3.67 -0.20
N PHE A 283 12.37 2.34 -0.41
CA PHE A 283 13.00 1.34 0.46
C PHE A 283 14.40 0.87 0.02
N GLN A 284 14.95 1.45 -1.04
CA GLN A 284 16.33 1.19 -1.47
C GLN A 284 17.36 1.85 -0.54
N ASN A 285 18.58 1.29 -0.50
CA ASN A 285 19.71 1.87 0.25
C ASN A 285 20.04 3.29 -0.22
N ARG A 286 19.96 3.53 -1.53
CA ARG A 286 20.11 4.84 -2.16
C ARG A 286 18.90 5.05 -3.06
N PRO A 287 17.89 5.84 -2.63
CA PRO A 287 16.67 6.00 -3.41
C PRO A 287 16.99 6.69 -4.74
N TRP A 288 16.41 6.20 -5.84
CA TRP A 288 16.62 6.76 -7.17
C TRP A 288 16.19 8.23 -7.29
N ILE A 289 15.14 8.61 -6.55
CA ILE A 289 14.66 9.98 -6.42
C ILE A 289 14.85 10.38 -4.96
N PRO A 290 15.65 11.41 -4.63
CA PRO A 290 15.84 11.85 -3.27
C PRO A 290 14.64 12.70 -2.79
N LEU A 291 14.31 12.64 -1.50
CA LEU A 291 13.16 13.34 -0.90
C LEU A 291 13.07 14.84 -1.24
N PRO A 292 14.16 15.64 -1.28
CA PRO A 292 14.09 17.05 -1.66
C PRO A 292 13.53 17.27 -3.07
N VAL A 293 13.88 16.40 -4.02
CA VAL A 293 13.37 16.46 -5.40
C VAL A 293 11.88 16.10 -5.41
N THR A 294 11.49 15.06 -4.67
CA THR A 294 10.08 14.67 -4.51
C THR A 294 9.25 15.83 -3.97
N LEU A 295 9.72 16.53 -2.93
CA LEU A 295 9.02 17.67 -2.31
C LEU A 295 8.82 18.81 -3.31
N ILE A 296 9.82 19.13 -4.14
CA ILE A 296 9.72 20.18 -5.16
C ILE A 296 8.66 19.83 -6.21
N ILE A 297 8.70 18.60 -6.73
CA ILE A 297 7.78 18.17 -7.80
C ILE A 297 6.36 18.02 -7.25
N GLN A 298 6.20 17.41 -6.07
CA GLN A 298 4.92 17.30 -5.38
C GLN A 298 4.30 18.68 -5.18
N ALA A 299 5.11 19.68 -4.81
CA ALA A 299 4.65 21.04 -4.66
C ALA A 299 4.15 21.63 -5.98
N ALA A 300 4.98 21.57 -7.03
CA ALA A 300 4.63 22.13 -8.33
C ALA A 300 3.33 21.50 -8.89
N VAL A 301 3.22 20.18 -8.80
CA VAL A 301 2.08 19.45 -9.38
C VAL A 301 0.82 19.59 -8.52
N GLY A 302 0.94 19.67 -7.19
CA GLY A 302 -0.19 19.96 -6.31
C GLY A 302 -0.82 21.34 -6.60
N ALA A 303 0.00 22.35 -6.88
CA ALA A 303 -0.49 23.67 -7.28
C ALA A 303 -1.23 23.62 -8.63
N VAL A 304 -0.69 22.86 -9.59
CA VAL A 304 -1.31 22.67 -10.91
C VAL A 304 -2.65 21.93 -10.80
N CYS A 305 -2.76 20.88 -9.97
CA CYS A 305 -4.03 20.17 -9.74
C CYS A 305 -5.14 21.12 -9.26
N VAL A 306 -4.82 22.00 -8.31
CA VAL A 306 -5.77 22.97 -7.77
C VAL A 306 -6.19 23.99 -8.83
N LEU A 307 -5.23 24.47 -9.63
CA LEU A 307 -5.52 25.40 -10.74
C LEU A 307 -6.36 24.74 -11.84
N LEU A 308 -6.11 23.48 -12.19
CA LEU A 308 -6.88 22.80 -13.22
C LEU A 308 -8.31 22.47 -12.82
N VAL A 309 -8.54 22.14 -11.54
CA VAL A 309 -9.89 22.10 -10.98
C VAL A 309 -10.52 23.49 -11.17
N ALA A 310 -9.82 24.56 -10.74
CA ALA A 310 -10.28 25.96 -10.76
C ALA A 310 -10.68 26.52 -12.14
N PHE A 311 -10.07 26.07 -13.24
CA PHE A 311 -10.29 26.66 -14.56
C PHE A 311 -11.08 25.78 -15.55
N ARG A 312 -11.39 24.52 -15.20
CA ARG A 312 -12.13 23.56 -16.06
C ARG A 312 -11.73 23.57 -17.55
N SER A 313 -10.47 23.85 -17.84
CA SER A 313 -9.98 24.11 -19.20
C SER A 313 -8.99 23.06 -19.72
N ALA A 314 -8.92 21.89 -19.08
CA ALA A 314 -7.97 20.84 -19.45
C ALA A 314 -8.56 19.82 -20.42
N ASN A 315 -7.81 19.50 -21.48
CA ASN A 315 -8.05 18.30 -22.28
C ASN A 315 -7.87 17.04 -21.40
N TRP A 316 -8.69 16.01 -21.62
CA TRP A 316 -8.72 14.77 -20.85
C TRP A 316 -7.33 14.14 -20.61
N GLY A 317 -6.47 14.12 -21.64
CA GLY A 317 -5.12 13.54 -21.51
C GLY A 317 -4.21 14.33 -20.57
N MET A 318 -4.36 15.65 -20.55
CA MET A 318 -3.63 16.52 -19.62
C MET A 318 -4.13 16.36 -18.18
N ALA A 319 -5.45 16.29 -18.00
CA ALA A 319 -6.06 16.04 -16.69
C ALA A 319 -5.65 14.67 -16.13
N PHE A 320 -5.64 13.62 -16.97
CA PHE A 320 -5.16 12.29 -16.62
C PHE A 320 -3.70 12.33 -16.16
N GLY A 321 -2.81 12.87 -16.99
CA GLY A 321 -1.38 12.92 -16.71
C GLY A 321 -1.07 13.67 -15.41
N ILE A 322 -1.71 14.81 -15.19
CA ILE A 322 -1.46 15.63 -13.99
C ILE A 322 -1.94 14.94 -12.72
N ASN A 323 -3.13 14.33 -12.74
CA ASN A 323 -3.62 13.57 -11.58
C ASN A 323 -2.71 12.39 -11.24
N ILE A 324 -2.26 11.64 -12.24
CA ILE A 324 -1.34 10.52 -12.04
C ILE A 324 0.02 10.99 -11.48
N ILE A 325 0.58 12.08 -12.01
CA ILE A 325 1.83 12.65 -11.52
C ILE A 325 1.65 13.17 -10.08
N ALA A 326 0.55 13.87 -9.79
CA ALA A 326 0.25 14.41 -8.47
C ALA A 326 0.14 13.30 -7.43
N PHE A 327 -0.62 12.26 -7.74
CA PHE A 327 -0.75 11.05 -6.96
C PHE A 327 0.62 10.41 -6.72
N PHE A 328 1.40 10.15 -7.77
CA PHE A 328 2.68 9.46 -7.67
C PHE A 328 3.66 10.19 -6.75
N PHE A 329 3.87 11.50 -6.94
CA PHE A 329 4.83 12.26 -6.12
C PHE A 329 4.32 12.49 -4.69
N THR A 330 3.01 12.61 -4.49
CA THR A 330 2.42 12.68 -3.15
C THR A 330 2.59 11.35 -2.41
N ALA A 331 2.37 10.22 -3.10
CA ALA A 331 2.57 8.90 -2.54
C ALA A 331 4.05 8.60 -2.27
N LEU A 332 4.94 8.97 -3.20
CA LEU A 332 6.38 8.80 -3.05
C LEU A 332 6.90 9.58 -1.84
N MET A 333 6.44 10.81 -1.65
CA MET A 333 6.80 11.61 -0.47
C MET A 333 6.42 10.87 0.82
N CYS A 334 5.17 10.40 0.90
CA CYS A 334 4.67 9.69 2.08
C CYS A 334 5.48 8.41 2.36
N HIS A 335 5.77 7.61 1.32
CA HIS A 335 6.55 6.38 1.47
C HIS A 335 8.03 6.63 1.77
N GLN A 336 8.63 7.72 1.27
CA GLN A 336 9.99 8.12 1.65
C GLN A 336 10.08 8.53 3.12
N LEU A 337 9.09 9.27 3.62
CA LEU A 337 9.00 9.61 5.05
C LEU A 337 8.76 8.36 5.91
N LEU A 338 7.90 7.45 5.45
CA LEU A 338 7.67 6.16 6.08
C LEU A 338 8.95 5.33 6.15
N ALA A 339 9.68 5.23 5.03
CA ALA A 339 10.94 4.50 4.95
C ALA A 339 12.03 5.12 5.84
N ALA A 340 12.08 6.45 5.97
CA ALA A 340 13.01 7.14 6.85
C ALA A 340 12.74 6.88 8.35
N ARG A 341 11.49 6.55 8.70
CA ARG A 341 11.03 6.25 10.08
C ARG A 341 11.06 4.76 10.43
N ARG A 342 11.69 3.92 9.60
CA ARG A 342 11.81 2.47 9.86
C ARG A 342 12.55 2.19 11.18
N PRO A 343 12.03 1.32 12.06
CA PRO A 343 12.68 0.98 13.33
C PRO A 343 13.86 0.01 13.11
N ALA A 344 14.53 -0.37 14.20
CA ALA A 344 15.53 -1.42 14.16
C ALA A 344 14.93 -2.77 13.66
N PRO A 345 15.75 -3.65 13.05
CA PRO A 345 15.27 -4.89 12.45
C PRO A 345 14.48 -5.83 13.37
N ASP A 346 14.64 -5.77 14.69
CA ASP A 346 13.85 -6.58 15.63
C ASP A 346 12.36 -6.19 15.66
N ARG A 347 12.00 -4.98 15.21
CA ARG A 347 10.63 -4.45 15.12
C ARG A 347 10.07 -4.43 13.70
N LEU A 348 10.75 -5.04 12.71
CA LEU A 348 10.36 -4.91 11.31
C LEU A 348 8.91 -5.37 11.04
N THR A 349 8.45 -6.44 11.70
CA THR A 349 7.12 -6.98 11.44
C THR A 349 6.03 -6.12 12.06
N GLU A 350 6.32 -5.43 13.18
CA GLU A 350 5.44 -4.42 13.75
C GLU A 350 5.32 -3.21 12.82
N PHE A 351 6.44 -2.76 12.23
CA PHE A 351 6.44 -1.69 11.24
C PHE A 351 5.61 -2.04 10.01
N TYR A 352 5.78 -3.24 9.45
CA TYR A 352 4.98 -3.70 8.32
C TYR A 352 3.50 -3.84 8.67
N LEU A 353 3.17 -4.35 9.86
CA LEU A 353 1.81 -4.42 10.35
C LEU A 353 1.14 -3.04 10.38
N LEU A 354 1.80 -2.03 10.95
CA LEU A 354 1.30 -0.65 11.00
C LEU A 354 1.13 -0.03 9.60
N MET A 355 2.08 -0.29 8.71
CA MET A 355 1.99 0.15 7.31
C MET A 355 0.80 -0.51 6.59
N SER A 356 0.59 -1.82 6.75
CA SER A 356 -0.57 -2.51 6.18
C SER A 356 -1.89 -2.05 6.78
N LEU A 357 -1.90 -1.73 8.08
CA LEU A 357 -3.06 -1.15 8.76
C LEU A 357 -3.41 0.21 8.16
N GLY A 358 -2.42 1.08 7.94
CA GLY A 358 -2.62 2.33 7.22
C GLY A 358 -3.20 2.10 5.83
N GLY A 359 -2.66 1.11 5.08
CA GLY A 359 -3.21 0.69 3.80
C GLY A 359 -4.71 0.39 3.83
N VAL A 360 -5.15 -0.46 4.78
CA VAL A 360 -6.57 -0.80 4.98
C VAL A 360 -7.39 0.41 5.40
N VAL A 361 -6.91 1.24 6.33
CA VAL A 361 -7.63 2.44 6.79
C VAL A 361 -7.88 3.40 5.63
N GLY A 362 -6.84 3.69 4.83
CA GLY A 362 -6.97 4.57 3.67
C GLY A 362 -7.86 3.99 2.58
N GLY A 363 -7.72 2.69 2.28
CA GLY A 363 -8.52 2.04 1.24
C GLY A 363 -9.98 1.86 1.64
N ALA A 364 -10.26 1.44 2.88
CA ALA A 364 -11.63 1.33 3.39
C ALA A 364 -12.32 2.71 3.49
N PHE A 365 -11.58 3.76 3.86
CA PHE A 365 -12.11 5.12 3.80
C PHE A 365 -12.57 5.46 2.37
N THR A 366 -11.73 5.30 1.36
CA THR A 366 -12.08 5.64 -0.03
C THR A 366 -13.14 4.72 -0.63
N ALA A 367 -13.08 3.42 -0.37
CA ALA A 367 -13.93 2.43 -1.05
C ALA A 367 -15.30 2.23 -0.39
N LEU A 368 -15.39 2.39 0.94
CA LEU A 368 -16.60 2.05 1.71
C LEU A 368 -17.24 3.26 2.38
N VAL A 369 -16.43 4.15 2.95
CA VAL A 369 -16.94 5.28 3.74
C VAL A 369 -17.24 6.49 2.86
N ALA A 370 -16.29 6.86 1.99
CA ALA A 370 -16.41 8.02 1.12
C ALA A 370 -17.66 7.98 0.22
N PRO A 371 -18.03 6.86 -0.45
CA PRO A 371 -19.22 6.83 -1.29
C PRO A 371 -20.55 6.97 -0.54
N VAL A 372 -20.54 6.75 0.79
CA VAL A 372 -21.73 6.93 1.65
C VAL A 372 -21.83 8.38 2.14
N ILE A 373 -20.68 9.05 2.29
CA ILE A 373 -20.61 10.45 2.76
C ILE A 373 -20.68 11.44 1.59
N PHE A 374 -20.10 11.11 0.45
CA PHE A 374 -19.93 12.03 -0.67
C PHE A 374 -20.72 11.56 -1.88
N ASN A 375 -21.40 12.51 -2.53
CA ASN A 375 -22.13 12.26 -3.79
C ASN A 375 -21.23 12.33 -5.04
N MET A 376 -19.94 12.61 -4.87
CA MET A 376 -18.88 12.64 -5.89
C MET A 376 -17.57 12.15 -5.26
N VAL A 377 -16.52 11.95 -6.05
CA VAL A 377 -15.18 11.50 -5.61
C VAL A 377 -14.40 12.63 -4.89
N TRP A 378 -15.00 13.22 -3.85
CA TRP A 378 -14.44 14.35 -3.08
C TRP A 378 -13.27 13.95 -2.18
N GLU A 379 -13.21 12.70 -1.75
CA GLU A 379 -12.15 12.19 -0.91
C GLU A 379 -10.76 12.33 -1.55
N TYR A 380 -10.67 12.19 -2.88
CA TYR A 380 -9.41 12.32 -3.61
C TYR A 380 -8.77 13.72 -3.48
N PRO A 381 -9.44 14.83 -3.88
CA PRO A 381 -8.89 16.17 -3.70
C PRO A 381 -8.71 16.56 -2.22
N LEU A 382 -9.57 16.10 -1.31
CA LEU A 382 -9.42 16.35 0.13
C LEU A 382 -8.12 15.76 0.67
N VAL A 383 -7.84 14.49 0.37
CA VAL A 383 -6.61 13.83 0.83
C VAL A 383 -5.37 14.48 0.21
N LEU A 384 -5.42 14.91 -1.06
CA LEU A 384 -4.32 15.67 -1.68
C LEU A 384 -4.02 16.96 -0.92
N VAL A 385 -5.05 17.73 -0.55
CA VAL A 385 -4.89 18.98 0.21
C VAL A 385 -4.38 18.70 1.62
N LEU A 386 -4.95 17.70 2.31
CA LEU A 386 -4.52 17.33 3.66
C LEU A 386 -3.04 16.90 3.68
N VAL A 387 -2.60 16.09 2.72
CA VAL A 387 -1.18 15.71 2.61
C VAL A 387 -0.31 16.91 2.26
N GLY A 388 -0.78 17.81 1.39
CA GLY A 388 -0.08 19.07 1.07
C GLY A 388 0.13 19.97 2.29
N LEU A 389 -0.89 20.09 3.15
CA LEU A 389 -0.84 20.85 4.41
C LEU A 389 0.07 20.18 5.46
N LEU A 390 0.10 18.85 5.49
CA LEU A 390 0.87 18.06 6.47
C LEU A 390 2.28 17.70 6.00
N ARG A 391 2.70 18.11 4.81
CA ARG A 391 4.04 17.79 4.29
C ARG A 391 5.12 18.45 5.16
N PRO A 392 6.32 17.85 5.27
CA PRO A 392 7.40 18.43 6.05
C PRO A 392 8.07 19.60 5.30
N TRP A 393 7.86 20.83 5.77
CA TRP A 393 8.50 22.05 5.25
C TRP A 393 9.59 22.56 6.21
N GLY A 394 10.75 21.89 6.24
CA GLY A 394 11.95 22.36 6.97
C GLY A 394 12.17 21.74 8.37
N LYS A 395 13.06 22.35 9.16
CA LYS A 395 13.53 21.85 10.48
C LYS A 395 13.06 22.69 11.70
N GLY A 396 12.29 23.76 11.51
CA GLY A 396 11.84 24.64 12.61
C GLY A 396 10.59 24.09 13.31
N ARG A 397 10.39 24.41 14.60
CA ARG A 397 9.14 24.09 15.33
C ARG A 397 7.96 24.85 14.73
N LEU A 398 6.81 24.18 14.56
CA LEU A 398 5.55 24.85 14.26
C LEU A 398 5.06 25.65 15.45
N ASP A 399 4.85 26.94 15.21
CA ASP A 399 4.16 27.85 16.12
C ASP A 399 2.64 27.58 16.07
N GLY A 400 1.91 27.93 17.14
CA GLY A 400 0.47 27.73 17.25
C GLY A 400 -0.32 28.45 16.13
N GLN A 401 0.23 29.53 15.58
CA GLN A 401 -0.34 30.27 14.45
C GLN A 401 -0.36 29.45 13.15
N TYR A 402 0.68 28.65 12.89
CA TYR A 402 0.74 27.80 11.69
C TYR A 402 -0.13 26.56 11.83
N ILE A 403 -0.24 26.02 13.05
CA ILE A 403 -1.21 24.95 13.35
C ILE A 403 -2.63 25.47 13.16
N GLY A 404 -2.93 26.67 13.66
CA GLY A 404 -4.20 27.35 13.44
C GLY A 404 -4.49 27.58 11.95
N ALA A 405 -3.50 28.01 11.17
CA ALA A 405 -3.62 28.19 9.72
C ALA A 405 -3.86 26.85 8.97
N ALA A 406 -3.17 25.78 9.35
CA ALA A 406 -3.38 24.45 8.77
C ALA A 406 -4.76 23.89 9.12
N VAL A 407 -5.21 24.04 10.38
CA VAL A 407 -6.56 23.66 10.82
C VAL A 407 -7.62 24.49 10.09
N ALA A 408 -7.42 25.80 9.94
CA ALA A 408 -8.31 26.67 9.18
C ALA A 408 -8.36 26.27 7.71
N ALA A 409 -7.20 26.00 7.08
CA ALA A 409 -7.15 25.54 5.69
C ALA A 409 -7.83 24.17 5.50
N ALA A 410 -7.66 23.24 6.45
CA ALA A 410 -8.37 21.96 6.45
C ALA A 410 -9.88 22.13 6.64
N ALA A 411 -10.31 23.02 7.54
CA ALA A 411 -11.71 23.34 7.75
C ALA A 411 -12.34 23.99 6.51
N VAL A 412 -11.62 24.92 5.86
CA VAL A 412 -12.04 25.54 4.60
C VAL A 412 -12.09 24.49 3.48
N ALA A 413 -11.13 23.58 3.40
CA ALA A 413 -11.15 22.48 2.42
C ALA A 413 -12.32 21.50 2.65
N ALA A 414 -12.72 21.29 3.91
CA ALA A 414 -13.86 20.46 4.29
C ALA A 414 -15.22 21.17 4.18
N ALA A 415 -15.25 22.51 4.10
CA ALA A 415 -16.50 23.28 4.07
C ALA A 415 -17.41 22.98 2.86
N PRO A 416 -16.92 22.82 1.62
CA PRO A 416 -17.78 22.47 0.48
C PRO A 416 -18.45 21.11 0.63
N VAL A 417 -17.74 20.17 1.25
CA VAL A 417 -18.24 18.83 1.57
C VAL A 417 -19.37 18.90 2.58
N LEU A 418 -19.12 19.56 3.72
CA LEU A 418 -20.09 19.67 4.81
C LEU A 418 -21.33 20.42 4.34
N LEU A 419 -21.13 21.43 3.49
CA LEU A 419 -22.22 22.15 2.86
C LEU A 419 -22.99 21.25 1.88
N SER A 420 -22.32 20.45 1.05
CA SER A 420 -23.00 19.50 0.15
C SER A 420 -23.86 18.52 0.93
N LEU A 421 -23.30 17.92 1.99
CA LEU A 421 -24.02 17.03 2.91
C LEU A 421 -25.27 17.70 3.50
N TYR A 422 -25.14 18.94 3.95
CA TYR A 422 -26.26 19.71 4.50
C TYR A 422 -27.34 19.98 3.45
N LEU A 423 -26.96 20.44 2.25
CA LEU A 423 -27.90 20.71 1.16
C LEU A 423 -28.61 19.43 0.68
N ASP A 424 -27.92 18.29 0.66
CA ASP A 424 -28.54 17.02 0.28
C ASP A 424 -29.48 16.49 1.37
N SER A 425 -29.25 16.84 2.64
CA SER A 425 -30.14 16.47 3.77
C SER A 425 -31.43 17.30 3.86
N SER A 426 -31.49 18.48 3.25
CA SER A 426 -32.63 19.40 3.31
C SER A 426 -32.95 20.02 1.96
N GLY A 427 -34.11 19.63 1.39
CA GLY A 427 -34.58 20.18 0.12
C GLY A 427 -34.85 21.70 0.17
N GLU A 428 -35.27 22.21 1.33
CA GLU A 428 -35.45 23.66 1.56
C GLU A 428 -34.10 24.38 1.59
N ALA A 429 -33.11 23.83 2.30
CA ALA A 429 -31.76 24.40 2.32
C ALA A 429 -31.15 24.40 0.92
N ARG A 430 -31.34 23.32 0.15
CA ARG A 430 -30.87 23.21 -1.24
C ARG A 430 -31.47 24.29 -2.14
N ARG A 431 -32.79 24.47 -2.09
CA ARG A 431 -33.49 25.50 -2.88
C ARG A 431 -33.02 26.89 -2.47
N PHE A 432 -33.08 27.21 -1.18
CA PHE A 432 -32.62 28.49 -0.64
C PHE A 432 -31.17 28.79 -1.06
N PHE A 433 -30.29 27.80 -1.01
CA PHE A 433 -28.90 27.97 -1.39
C PHE A 433 -28.73 28.33 -2.87
N TYR A 434 -29.34 27.58 -3.78
CA TYR A 434 -29.21 27.85 -5.22
C TYR A 434 -29.99 29.09 -5.69
N ASP A 435 -31.04 29.49 -4.95
CA ASP A 435 -31.78 30.72 -5.22
C ASP A 435 -31.03 31.97 -4.69
N THR A 436 -30.27 31.82 -3.61
CA THR A 436 -29.53 32.92 -2.96
C THR A 436 -28.12 33.10 -3.53
N PHE A 437 -27.44 32.00 -3.86
CA PHE A 437 -26.07 32.01 -4.35
C PHE A 437 -26.03 31.62 -5.83
N PRO A 438 -25.53 32.49 -6.73
CA PRO A 438 -25.44 32.20 -8.17
C PRO A 438 -24.31 31.20 -8.51
N LEU A 439 -23.69 30.59 -7.51
CA LEU A 439 -22.54 29.71 -7.65
C LEU A 439 -22.99 28.25 -7.59
N GLN A 440 -22.59 27.46 -8.58
CA GLN A 440 -22.73 26.02 -8.52
C GLN A 440 -21.83 25.46 -7.41
N MET A 441 -22.21 24.33 -6.82
CA MET A 441 -21.44 23.68 -5.75
C MET A 441 -19.98 23.41 -6.15
N GLY A 442 -19.76 23.04 -7.42
CA GLY A 442 -18.42 22.92 -7.97
C GLY A 442 -17.61 24.21 -7.86
N GLN A 443 -18.20 25.38 -8.15
CA GLN A 443 -17.52 26.68 -8.10
C GLN A 443 -17.19 27.11 -6.66
N LEU A 444 -18.11 26.89 -5.71
CA LEU A 444 -17.86 27.11 -4.28
C LEU A 444 -16.70 26.27 -3.75
N ALA A 445 -16.66 24.99 -4.13
CA ALA A 445 -15.54 24.13 -3.77
C ALA A 445 -14.20 24.69 -4.25
N MET A 446 -14.15 25.31 -5.43
CA MET A 446 -12.90 25.89 -5.95
C MET A 446 -12.51 27.16 -5.23
N ILE A 447 -13.49 28.04 -4.92
CA ILE A 447 -13.26 29.28 -4.16
C ILE A 447 -12.68 28.96 -2.78
N MET A 448 -13.03 27.81 -2.19
CA MET A 448 -12.53 27.37 -0.89
C MET A 448 -11.21 26.58 -0.99
N LEU A 449 -11.07 25.69 -1.98
CA LEU A 449 -9.87 24.85 -2.14
C LEU A 449 -8.65 25.63 -2.66
N VAL A 450 -8.84 26.67 -3.47
CA VAL A 450 -7.74 27.47 -4.04
C VAL A 450 -6.97 28.23 -2.95
N PRO A 451 -7.60 29.00 -2.05
CA PRO A 451 -6.88 29.64 -0.93
C PRO A 451 -6.27 28.63 0.03
N ALA A 452 -6.94 27.52 0.34
CA ALA A 452 -6.39 26.48 1.21
C ALA A 452 -5.10 25.87 0.63
N ALA A 453 -5.07 25.62 -0.68
CA ALA A 453 -3.88 25.19 -1.38
C ALA A 453 -2.80 26.28 -1.42
N VAL A 454 -3.16 27.52 -1.77
CA VAL A 454 -2.21 28.66 -1.79
C VAL A 454 -1.61 28.90 -0.41
N CYS A 455 -2.39 28.81 0.67
CA CYS A 455 -1.91 28.85 2.04
C CYS A 455 -0.97 27.68 2.36
N ALA A 456 -1.29 26.46 1.93
CA ALA A 456 -0.37 25.33 2.03
C ALA A 456 0.97 25.64 1.34
N PHE A 457 0.94 26.33 0.20
CA PHE A 457 2.13 26.71 -0.59
C PHE A 457 2.94 27.88 -0.03
N LEU A 458 2.28 28.88 0.56
CA LEU A 458 2.93 30.08 1.11
C LEU A 458 3.60 29.84 2.47
N VAL A 459 3.25 28.77 3.20
CA VAL A 459 3.84 28.39 4.50
C VAL A 459 5.20 27.69 4.34
N ARG A 460 6.05 28.25 3.47
CA ARG A 460 7.25 27.60 2.94
C ARG A 460 8.33 27.24 3.97
N ASP A 461 8.31 27.82 5.16
CA ASP A 461 9.51 27.91 6.01
C ASP A 461 9.42 27.36 7.45
N ARG A 462 8.32 26.78 7.94
CA ARG A 462 8.26 26.31 9.37
C ARG A 462 7.46 25.01 9.55
N ALA A 463 8.02 24.02 10.29
CA ALA A 463 7.73 22.58 10.12
C ALA A 463 7.17 21.84 11.36
N LEU A 464 6.44 20.75 11.09
CA LEU A 464 6.12 19.69 12.05
C LEU A 464 7.16 18.58 11.81
N VAL A 465 8.04 18.33 12.79
CA VAL A 465 8.90 17.13 12.86
C VAL A 465 8.38 16.22 13.96
#